data_AF-A0A2W4TUU2-F1
#
_entry.id   AF-A0A2W4TUU2-F1
#
_cell.length_a   1.000
_cell.length_b   1.000
_cell.length_c   1.000
_cell.angle_alpha   90.00
_cell.angle_beta   90.00
_cell.angle_gamma   90.00
#
_symmetry.space_group_name_H-M   'P 1'
#
loop_
_entity.id
_entity.type
_entity.pdbx_description
1 polymer ?
#
loop_
_entity_poly.entity_id
_entity_poly.type
_entity_poly.pdbx_seq_one_letter_code
_entity_poly.pdbx_strand_id
1 'polypeptide(L)'
;MTQKLTIQQVKANRREAGLAARAQDVKTLLHWFSHDVLALAGPDLAVRQELFDFIVIELQQRGGKSYPTIRKLRKALHNQRDQLLAFAGVLDQKLVAIAIQFELPLQAVRDVCLLHRKHKTSNAYWECWNRLHGKLSEKFYGVMASVGEALKQTPRASSMVENLNSRLRNYFFLRRSLGDAYLILLQFFLNHRRFIRSRVSERVGQSPKELLTDQPHSHWLELLGFERFQRA
;
A
#
# COMPACT_ATOMS: atom_id res chain seq x y z
N MET A 1 51.85 7.19 20.48
CA MET A 1 50.71 6.25 20.33
C MET A 1 49.36 6.96 20.50
N THR A 2 49.24 7.85 21.48
CA THR A 2 48.04 8.62 21.87
C THR A 2 47.42 9.45 20.73
N GLN A 3 48.22 10.18 19.96
CA GLN A 3 47.74 11.04 18.85
C GLN A 3 47.04 10.25 17.71
N LYS A 4 47.53 9.04 17.39
CA LYS A 4 46.91 8.18 16.36
C LYS A 4 45.53 7.68 16.81
N LEU A 5 45.38 7.33 18.09
CA LEU A 5 44.11 6.90 18.68
C LEU A 5 43.10 8.05 18.70
N THR A 6 43.52 9.27 19.05
CA THR A 6 42.64 10.46 19.01
C THR A 6 42.13 10.75 17.60
N ILE A 7 43.00 10.66 16.57
CA ILE A 7 42.60 10.85 15.16
C ILE A 7 41.61 9.77 14.70
N GLN A 8 41.83 8.52 15.10
CA GLN A 8 40.91 7.42 14.79
C GLN A 8 39.54 7.62 15.46
N GLN A 9 39.52 8.07 16.73
CA GLN A 9 38.28 8.36 17.44
C GLN A 9 37.49 9.50 16.77
N VAL A 10 38.15 10.59 16.40
CA VAL A 10 37.48 11.71 15.70
C VAL A 10 36.90 11.26 14.36
N LYS A 11 37.62 10.44 13.60
CA LYS A 11 37.12 9.86 12.33
C LYS A 11 35.92 8.93 12.55
N ALA A 12 35.95 8.10 13.59
CA ALA A 12 34.84 7.22 13.96
C ALA A 12 33.60 8.03 14.34
N ASN A 13 33.74 9.03 15.22
CA ASN A 13 32.63 9.89 15.65
C ASN A 13 32.01 10.66 14.47
N ARG A 14 32.84 11.20 13.55
CA ARG A 14 32.33 11.86 12.34
C ARG A 14 31.57 10.89 11.43
N ARG A 15 32.06 9.66 11.30
CA ARG A 15 31.39 8.62 10.51
C ARG A 15 30.06 8.23 11.14
N GLU A 16 30.02 8.05 12.46
CA GLU A 16 28.80 7.75 13.21
C GLU A 16 27.76 8.86 13.07
N ALA A 17 28.15 10.12 13.29
CA ALA A 17 27.27 11.27 13.11
C ALA A 17 26.70 11.34 11.68
N GLY A 18 27.53 11.09 10.66
CA GLY A 18 27.09 11.02 9.27
C GLY A 18 26.13 9.86 8.97
N LEU A 19 26.28 8.72 9.65
CA LEU A 19 25.34 7.59 9.56
C LEU A 19 24.00 7.92 10.23
N ALA A 20 24.04 8.51 11.43
CA ALA A 20 22.85 8.90 12.18
C ALA A 20 22.03 9.94 11.41
N ALA A 21 22.68 10.98 10.88
CA ALA A 21 22.03 12.00 10.06
C ALA A 21 21.35 11.39 8.82
N ARG A 22 22.06 10.51 8.09
CA ARG A 22 21.47 9.83 6.93
C ARG A 22 20.30 8.93 7.30
N ALA A 23 20.39 8.21 8.42
CA ALA A 23 19.29 7.37 8.89
C ALA A 23 18.06 8.22 9.23
N GLN A 24 18.26 9.37 9.86
CA GLN A 24 17.20 10.32 10.16
C GLN A 24 16.56 10.88 8.89
N ASP A 25 17.36 11.26 7.89
CA ASP A 25 16.84 11.72 6.60
C ASP A 25 15.97 10.66 5.91
N VAL A 26 16.48 9.42 5.81
CA VAL A 26 15.73 8.31 5.20
C VAL A 26 14.44 8.07 5.97
N LYS A 27 14.47 8.14 7.31
CA LYS A 27 13.27 8.01 8.15
C LYS A 27 12.25 9.11 7.83
N THR A 28 12.69 10.37 7.68
CA THR A 28 11.83 11.49 7.30
C THR A 28 11.20 11.27 5.92
N LEU A 29 12.00 10.87 4.92
CA LEU A 29 11.50 10.60 3.57
C LEU A 29 10.46 9.48 3.55
N LEU A 30 10.69 8.39 4.30
CA LEU A 30 9.74 7.29 4.42
C LEU A 30 8.47 7.70 5.17
N HIS A 31 8.59 8.61 6.14
CA HIS A 31 7.43 9.17 6.84
C HIS A 31 6.55 9.99 5.87
N TRP A 32 7.14 10.90 5.10
CA TRP A 32 6.43 11.65 4.05
C TRP A 32 5.83 10.72 2.99
N PHE A 33 6.56 9.68 2.59
CA PHE A 33 6.05 8.69 1.65
C PHE A 33 4.77 8.01 2.17
N SER A 34 4.78 7.59 3.43
CA SER A 34 3.63 6.95 4.08
C SER A 34 2.44 7.89 4.19
N HIS A 35 2.67 9.14 4.61
CA HIS A 35 1.60 10.07 4.99
C HIS A 35 1.10 10.95 3.86
N ASP A 36 1.91 11.26 2.86
CA ASP A 36 1.57 12.24 1.82
C ASP A 36 1.41 11.59 0.44
N VAL A 37 2.09 10.46 0.20
CA VAL A 37 2.00 9.72 -1.07
C VAL A 37 1.02 8.54 -0.95
N LEU A 38 1.21 7.69 0.05
CA LEU A 38 0.45 6.44 0.19
C LEU A 38 -0.81 6.55 1.05
N ALA A 39 -1.07 7.71 1.66
CA ALA A 39 -2.28 7.91 2.43
C ALA A 39 -3.52 7.81 1.52
N LEU A 40 -4.54 7.09 2.00
CA LEU A 40 -5.78 6.90 1.24
C LEU A 40 -6.49 8.24 1.00
N ALA A 41 -6.80 8.93 2.10
CA ALA A 41 -7.23 10.32 2.10
C ALA A 41 -6.00 11.21 1.95
N GLY A 42 -5.70 11.62 0.72
CA GLY A 42 -4.52 12.38 0.36
C GLY A 42 -4.77 13.25 -0.87
N PRO A 43 -3.73 13.89 -1.41
CA PRO A 43 -3.86 14.73 -2.60
C PRO A 43 -4.26 13.91 -3.84
N ASP A 44 -4.46 14.57 -4.97
CA ASP A 44 -4.76 13.88 -6.24
C ASP A 44 -3.55 13.07 -6.76
N LEU A 45 -3.80 12.24 -7.77
CA LEU A 45 -2.77 11.40 -8.37
C LEU A 45 -1.57 12.20 -8.90
N ALA A 46 -1.78 13.37 -9.50
CA ALA A 46 -0.71 14.16 -10.10
C ALA A 46 0.26 14.66 -9.03
N VAL A 47 -0.27 15.26 -7.96
CA VAL A 47 0.53 15.71 -6.81
C VAL A 47 1.25 14.52 -6.14
N ARG A 48 0.59 13.35 -6.04
CA ARG A 48 1.25 12.15 -5.49
C ARG A 48 2.41 11.69 -6.34
N GLN A 49 2.31 11.76 -7.68
CA GLN A 49 3.40 11.40 -8.58
C GLN A 49 4.59 12.34 -8.39
N GLU A 50 4.35 13.65 -8.27
CA GLU A 50 5.41 14.63 -7.99
C GLU A 50 6.11 14.35 -6.65
N LEU A 51 5.33 14.12 -5.58
CA LEU A 51 5.87 13.79 -4.26
C LEU A 51 6.65 12.46 -4.27
N PHE A 52 6.16 11.47 -5.01
CA PHE A 52 6.84 10.18 -5.18
C PHE A 52 8.19 10.36 -5.84
N ASP A 53 8.22 11.08 -6.96
CA ASP A 53 9.44 11.31 -7.74
C ASP A 53 10.46 12.12 -6.92
N PHE A 54 10.01 13.14 -6.19
CA PHE A 54 10.83 13.87 -5.22
C PHE A 54 11.49 12.92 -4.20
N ILE A 55 10.72 12.04 -3.57
CA ILE A 55 11.24 11.09 -2.57
C ILE A 55 12.25 10.13 -3.20
N VAL A 56 11.99 9.64 -4.41
CA VAL A 56 12.92 8.76 -5.14
C VAL A 56 14.24 9.47 -5.45
N ILE A 57 14.21 10.74 -5.85
CA ILE A 57 15.39 11.58 -6.09
C ILE A 57 16.17 11.78 -4.78
N GLU A 58 15.50 12.13 -3.69
CA GLU A 58 16.13 12.35 -2.39
C GLU A 58 16.77 11.06 -1.83
N LEU A 59 16.11 9.90 -2.02
CA LEU A 59 16.69 8.60 -1.68
C LEU A 59 17.92 8.26 -2.53
N GLN A 60 17.94 8.65 -3.80
CA GLN A 60 19.09 8.44 -4.67
C GLN A 60 20.33 9.18 -4.15
N GLN A 61 20.17 10.45 -3.76
CA GLN A 61 21.26 11.27 -3.21
C GLN A 61 21.85 10.65 -1.93
N ARG A 62 21.02 9.97 -1.13
CA ARG A 62 21.43 9.35 0.15
C ARG A 62 21.94 7.91 0.01
N GLY A 63 21.60 7.22 -1.08
CA GLY A 63 21.96 5.82 -1.31
C GLY A 63 23.39 5.57 -1.80
N GLY A 64 23.92 6.41 -2.69
CA GLY A 64 25.30 6.33 -3.22
C GLY A 64 25.77 4.92 -3.63
N LYS A 65 27.10 4.72 -3.73
CA LYS A 65 27.71 3.38 -3.89
C LYS A 65 27.76 2.59 -2.57
N SER A 66 27.71 3.29 -1.43
CA SER A 66 27.97 2.73 -0.10
C SER A 66 26.77 2.04 0.55
N TYR A 67 25.53 2.25 0.06
CA TYR A 67 24.32 1.71 0.69
C TYR A 67 23.44 0.95 -0.31
N PRO A 68 23.75 -0.34 -0.58
CA PRO A 68 23.04 -1.14 -1.57
C PRO A 68 21.55 -1.33 -1.26
N THR A 69 21.15 -1.30 0.02
CA THR A 69 19.75 -1.44 0.43
C THR A 69 18.88 -0.27 -0.03
N ILE A 70 19.37 0.97 0.12
CA ILE A 70 18.65 2.18 -0.35
C ILE A 70 18.50 2.13 -1.87
N ARG A 71 19.55 1.69 -2.58
CA ARG A 71 19.49 1.51 -4.04
C ARG A 71 18.46 0.45 -4.46
N LYS A 72 18.39 -0.68 -3.75
CA LYS A 72 17.38 -1.73 -4.00
C LYS A 72 15.97 -1.19 -3.78
N LEU A 73 15.74 -0.52 -2.66
CA LEU A 73 14.46 0.12 -2.35
C LEU A 73 14.06 1.12 -3.45
N ARG A 74 14.96 2.02 -3.84
CA ARG A 74 14.71 3.00 -4.92
C ARG A 74 14.29 2.34 -6.22
N LYS A 75 15.00 1.28 -6.64
CA LYS A 75 14.66 0.52 -7.85
C LYS A 75 13.28 -0.12 -7.74
N ALA A 76 12.95 -0.73 -6.60
CA ALA A 76 11.65 -1.32 -6.38
C ALA A 76 10.53 -0.28 -6.42
N LEU A 77 10.70 0.87 -5.76
CA LEU A 77 9.75 1.97 -5.78
C LEU A 77 9.52 2.51 -7.20
N HIS A 78 10.60 2.75 -7.95
CA HIS A 78 10.49 3.22 -9.33
C HIS A 78 9.72 2.24 -10.22
N ASN A 79 10.05 0.95 -10.15
CA ASN A 79 9.42 -0.08 -10.97
C ASN A 79 7.94 -0.33 -10.63
N GLN A 80 7.51 0.05 -9.42
CA GLN A 80 6.16 -0.22 -8.92
C GLN A 80 5.35 1.07 -8.73
N ARG A 81 5.85 2.24 -9.14
CA ARG A 81 5.23 3.55 -8.86
C ARG A 81 3.76 3.57 -9.23
N ASP A 82 3.44 3.23 -10.47
CA ASP A 82 2.08 3.35 -10.98
C ASP A 82 1.16 2.32 -10.32
N GLN A 83 1.68 1.13 -9.99
CA GLN A 83 0.92 0.10 -9.25
C GLN A 83 0.64 0.54 -7.80
N LEU A 84 1.62 1.16 -7.15
CA LEU A 84 1.48 1.70 -5.80
C LEU A 84 0.52 2.88 -5.75
N LEU A 85 0.41 3.66 -6.83
CA LEU A 85 -0.47 4.83 -6.93
C LEU A 85 -1.81 4.54 -7.61
N ALA A 86 -2.05 3.33 -8.15
CA ALA A 86 -3.27 2.99 -8.88
C ALA A 86 -4.55 3.28 -8.08
N PHE A 87 -4.52 3.06 -6.76
CA PHE A 87 -5.65 3.35 -5.88
C PHE A 87 -6.04 4.84 -5.86
N ALA A 88 -5.08 5.74 -6.08
CA ALA A 88 -5.31 7.18 -6.11
C ALA A 88 -6.15 7.57 -7.34
N GLY A 89 -5.85 6.99 -8.50
CA GLY A 89 -6.64 7.20 -9.72
C GLY A 89 -8.08 6.71 -9.58
N VAL A 90 -8.28 5.53 -8.97
CA VAL A 90 -9.63 5.01 -8.67
C VAL A 90 -10.38 5.92 -7.71
N LEU A 91 -9.69 6.41 -6.65
CA LEU A 91 -10.30 7.33 -5.71
C LEU A 91 -10.68 8.66 -6.39
N ASP A 92 -9.78 9.23 -7.20
CA ASP A 92 -10.00 10.47 -7.92
C ASP A 92 -11.25 10.39 -8.82
N GLN A 93 -11.42 9.28 -9.55
CA GLN A 93 -12.62 9.04 -10.36
C GLN A 93 -13.90 9.02 -9.51
N LYS A 94 -13.87 8.35 -8.34
CA LYS A 94 -15.01 8.33 -7.42
C LYS A 94 -15.33 9.72 -6.86
N LEU A 95 -14.31 10.52 -6.52
CA LEU A 95 -14.51 11.89 -6.03
C LEU A 95 -15.09 12.80 -7.12
N VAL A 96 -14.70 12.61 -8.39
CA VAL A 96 -15.31 13.31 -9.54
C VAL A 96 -16.78 12.93 -9.69
N ALA A 97 -17.12 11.64 -9.58
CA ALA A 97 -18.51 11.19 -9.65
C ALA A 97 -19.37 11.80 -8.52
N ILE A 98 -18.84 11.87 -7.30
CA ILE A 98 -19.51 12.53 -6.17
C ILE A 98 -19.68 14.03 -6.42
N ALA A 99 -18.67 14.71 -6.97
CA ALA A 99 -18.75 16.13 -7.30
C ALA A 99 -19.87 16.42 -8.31
N ILE A 100 -20.00 15.57 -9.34
CA ILE A 100 -21.09 15.65 -10.32
C ILE A 100 -22.44 15.38 -9.64
N GLN A 101 -22.57 14.30 -8.87
CA GLN A 101 -23.82 13.91 -8.21
C GLN A 101 -24.39 14.98 -7.28
N PHE A 102 -23.51 15.68 -6.55
CA PHE A 102 -23.92 16.72 -5.61
C PHE A 102 -23.89 18.13 -6.21
N GLU A 103 -23.52 18.28 -7.49
CA GLU A 103 -23.34 19.55 -8.18
C GLU A 103 -22.41 20.50 -7.40
N LEU A 104 -21.23 20.01 -7.06
CA LEU A 104 -20.22 20.74 -6.29
C LEU A 104 -18.89 20.83 -7.03
N PRO A 105 -18.09 21.87 -6.77
CA PRO A 105 -16.71 21.91 -7.23
C PRO A 105 -15.93 20.69 -6.70
N LEU A 106 -15.14 20.05 -7.57
CA LEU A 106 -14.31 18.90 -7.18
C LEU A 106 -13.43 19.21 -5.97
N GLN A 107 -12.90 20.44 -5.88
CA GLN A 107 -12.08 20.87 -4.76
C GLN A 107 -12.81 20.76 -3.41
N ALA A 108 -14.11 21.04 -3.36
CA ALA A 108 -14.87 20.93 -2.11
C ALA A 108 -15.00 19.47 -1.66
N VAL A 109 -15.21 18.55 -2.61
CA VAL A 109 -15.24 17.10 -2.33
C VAL A 109 -13.85 16.59 -1.92
N ARG A 110 -12.78 17.10 -2.53
CA ARG A 110 -11.39 16.81 -2.12
C ARG A 110 -11.09 17.30 -0.71
N ASP A 111 -11.54 18.49 -0.34
CA ASP A 111 -11.36 19.00 1.03
C ASP A 111 -12.07 18.10 2.06
N VAL A 112 -13.27 17.61 1.74
CA VAL A 112 -13.98 16.61 2.55
C VAL A 112 -13.19 15.29 2.61
N CYS A 113 -12.61 14.83 1.51
CA CYS A 113 -11.73 13.66 1.51
C CYS A 113 -10.53 13.87 2.44
N LEU A 114 -9.89 15.04 2.42
CA LEU A 114 -8.77 15.35 3.30
C LEU A 114 -9.16 15.45 4.78
N LEU A 115 -10.41 15.81 5.09
CA LEU A 115 -10.93 15.80 6.46
C LEU A 115 -10.88 14.38 7.06
N HIS A 116 -11.14 13.33 6.27
CA HIS A 116 -11.04 11.93 6.73
C HIS A 116 -9.63 11.50 7.15
N ARG A 117 -8.58 12.25 6.77
CA ARG A 117 -7.20 12.01 7.23
C ARG A 117 -7.01 12.44 8.69
N LYS A 118 -7.78 13.42 9.18
CA LYS A 118 -7.61 13.99 10.52
C LYS A 118 -8.30 13.14 11.57
N HIS A 119 -7.71 13.08 12.77
CA HIS A 119 -8.30 12.36 13.88
C HIS A 119 -9.49 13.14 14.45
N LYS A 120 -10.60 12.44 14.73
CA LYS A 120 -11.85 13.06 15.21
C LYS A 120 -11.74 13.79 16.54
N THR A 121 -10.72 13.46 17.36
CA THR A 121 -10.48 14.16 18.63
C THR A 121 -9.57 15.38 18.50
N SER A 122 -9.07 15.71 17.30
CA SER A 122 -8.18 16.85 17.10
C SER A 122 -8.95 18.14 16.84
N ASN A 123 -8.48 19.27 17.37
CA ASN A 123 -9.06 20.60 17.09
C ASN A 123 -9.05 20.89 15.58
N ALA A 124 -7.93 20.56 14.91
CA ALA A 124 -7.79 20.73 13.47
C ALA A 124 -8.85 19.96 12.65
N TYR A 125 -9.40 18.86 13.17
CA TYR A 125 -10.53 18.18 12.55
C TYR A 125 -11.79 19.05 12.64
N TRP A 126 -12.14 19.51 13.84
CA TRP A 126 -13.37 20.28 14.08
C TRP A 126 -13.36 21.66 13.42
N GLU A 127 -12.22 22.33 13.37
CA GLU A 127 -12.05 23.59 12.63
C GLU A 127 -12.33 23.40 11.13
N CYS A 128 -11.73 22.38 10.54
CA CYS A 128 -11.93 22.06 9.13
C CYS A 128 -13.36 21.59 8.86
N TRP A 129 -13.92 20.77 9.77
CA TRP A 129 -15.30 20.30 9.73
C TRP A 129 -16.27 21.48 9.72
N ASN A 130 -16.14 22.43 10.65
CA ASN A 130 -17.01 23.62 10.74
C ASN A 130 -16.92 24.47 9.48
N ARG A 131 -15.71 24.68 8.96
CA ARG A 131 -15.48 25.43 7.72
C ARG A 131 -16.15 24.76 6.52
N LEU A 132 -16.08 23.43 6.41
CA LEU A 132 -16.69 22.68 5.32
C LEU A 132 -18.21 22.61 5.48
N HIS A 133 -18.70 22.43 6.69
CA HIS A 133 -20.14 22.47 6.99
C HIS A 133 -20.74 23.83 6.63
N GLY A 134 -20.08 24.95 6.97
CA GLY A 134 -20.54 26.28 6.58
C GLY A 134 -20.54 26.55 5.08
N LYS A 135 -19.64 25.90 4.32
CA LYS A 135 -19.58 26.04 2.85
C LYS A 135 -20.57 25.15 2.11
N LEU A 136 -20.80 23.94 2.61
CA LEU A 136 -21.60 22.91 1.94
C LEU A 136 -23.04 22.83 2.48
N SER A 137 -23.30 23.42 3.65
CA SER A 137 -24.60 23.46 4.33
C SER A 137 -25.29 22.10 4.30
N GLU A 138 -26.51 22.01 3.76
CA GLU A 138 -27.33 20.80 3.75
C GLU A 138 -26.68 19.63 2.99
N LYS A 139 -25.85 19.91 1.97
CA LYS A 139 -25.16 18.88 1.18
C LYS A 139 -24.01 18.22 1.96
N PHE A 140 -23.54 18.84 3.06
CA PHE A 140 -22.33 18.41 3.79
C PHE A 140 -22.40 16.94 4.22
N TYR A 141 -23.47 16.53 4.88
CA TYR A 141 -23.59 15.17 5.42
C TYR A 141 -23.66 14.12 4.31
N GLY A 142 -24.36 14.40 3.22
CA GLY A 142 -24.45 13.51 2.07
C GLY A 142 -23.10 13.32 1.39
N VAL A 143 -22.34 14.41 1.21
CA VAL A 143 -20.98 14.36 0.64
C VAL A 143 -20.03 13.62 1.59
N MET A 144 -20.07 13.90 2.89
CA MET A 144 -19.24 13.23 3.89
C MET A 144 -19.46 11.72 3.93
N ALA A 145 -20.72 11.28 3.85
CA ALA A 145 -21.08 9.86 3.78
C ALA A 145 -20.57 9.22 2.47
N SER A 146 -20.81 9.88 1.34
CA SER A 146 -20.42 9.37 0.01
C SER A 146 -18.90 9.26 -0.14
N VAL A 147 -18.15 10.26 0.34
CA VAL A 147 -16.69 10.24 0.35
C VAL A 147 -16.18 9.16 1.31
N GLY A 148 -16.78 9.03 2.49
CA GLY A 148 -16.46 7.95 3.44
C GLY A 148 -16.64 6.56 2.83
N GLU A 149 -17.70 6.36 2.05
CA GLU A 149 -17.95 5.10 1.37
C GLU A 149 -16.98 4.87 0.20
N ALA A 150 -16.72 5.90 -0.61
CA ALA A 150 -15.71 5.83 -1.66
C ALA A 150 -14.33 5.42 -1.12
N LEU A 151 -13.94 5.96 0.04
CA LEU A 151 -12.70 5.57 0.72
C LEU A 151 -12.74 4.09 1.15
N LYS A 152 -13.81 3.61 1.78
CA LYS A 152 -13.94 2.20 2.19
C LYS A 152 -13.87 1.23 1.01
N GLN A 153 -14.52 1.58 -0.10
CA GLN A 153 -14.56 0.75 -1.30
C GLN A 153 -13.30 0.87 -2.15
N THR A 154 -12.38 1.77 -1.84
CA THR A 154 -11.12 1.89 -2.57
C THR A 154 -10.12 0.90 -2.00
N PRO A 155 -9.72 -0.12 -2.78
CA PRO A 155 -8.84 -1.17 -2.27
C PRO A 155 -7.47 -0.59 -1.91
N ARG A 156 -7.00 -0.85 -0.69
CA ARG A 156 -5.59 -0.66 -0.34
C ARG A 156 -4.81 -1.92 -0.67
N ALA A 157 -3.65 -1.75 -1.30
CA ALA A 157 -2.72 -2.84 -1.53
C ALA A 157 -2.29 -3.54 -0.22
N SER A 158 -2.30 -2.84 0.92
CA SER A 158 -1.90 -3.41 2.21
C SER A 158 -2.77 -4.58 2.66
N SER A 159 -4.11 -4.51 2.51
CA SER A 159 -4.97 -5.63 2.89
C SER A 159 -4.81 -6.84 1.97
N MET A 160 -4.52 -6.60 0.69
CA MET A 160 -4.20 -7.67 -0.28
C MET A 160 -2.86 -8.33 0.04
N VAL A 161 -1.83 -7.53 0.35
CA VAL A 161 -0.50 -8.01 0.73
C VAL A 161 -0.53 -8.71 2.09
N GLU A 162 -1.26 -8.19 3.08
CA GLU A 162 -1.47 -8.82 4.39
C GLU A 162 -2.27 -10.12 4.25
N ASN A 163 -3.30 -10.16 3.40
CA ASN A 163 -4.03 -11.39 3.10
C ASN A 163 -3.12 -12.42 2.44
N LEU A 164 -2.32 -12.01 1.45
CA LEU A 164 -1.37 -12.90 0.79
C LEU A 164 -0.32 -13.41 1.78
N ASN A 165 0.31 -12.52 2.55
CA ASN A 165 1.32 -12.88 3.54
C ASN A 165 0.77 -13.78 4.65
N SER A 166 -0.45 -13.53 5.13
CA SER A 166 -1.09 -14.41 6.13
C SER A 166 -1.39 -15.80 5.56
N ARG A 167 -1.78 -15.89 4.28
CA ARG A 167 -1.92 -17.19 3.58
C ARG A 167 -0.57 -17.88 3.42
N LEU A 168 0.47 -17.16 3.00
CA LEU A 168 1.81 -17.70 2.74
C LEU A 168 2.55 -18.14 4.01
N ARG A 169 2.32 -17.47 5.14
CA ARG A 169 2.98 -17.77 6.44
C ARG A 169 2.88 -19.23 6.83
N ASN A 170 1.74 -19.87 6.54
CA ASN A 170 1.49 -21.29 6.80
C ASN A 170 2.24 -22.25 5.86
N TYR A 171 3.01 -21.77 4.90
CA TYR A 171 3.77 -22.61 3.96
C TYR A 171 5.27 -22.35 4.04
N PHE A 172 5.69 -21.37 4.84
CA PHE A 172 7.09 -20.97 5.01
C PHE A 172 7.76 -21.57 6.24
N PHE A 173 7.01 -22.30 7.10
CA PHE A 173 7.59 -22.94 8.29
C PHE A 173 8.36 -24.25 7.98
N LEU A 174 8.18 -24.82 6.78
CA LEU A 174 8.70 -26.15 6.44
C LEU A 174 10.13 -26.15 5.90
N ARG A 175 10.71 -25.00 5.50
CA ARG A 175 12.04 -24.95 4.87
C ARG A 175 12.82 -23.68 5.22
N ARG A 176 14.12 -23.84 5.50
CA ARG A 176 15.08 -22.75 5.76
C ARG A 176 15.40 -21.90 4.53
N SER A 177 15.18 -22.45 3.32
CA SER A 177 15.25 -21.76 2.03
C SER A 177 14.10 -22.22 1.13
N LEU A 178 13.52 -21.27 0.39
CA LEU A 178 12.45 -21.52 -0.58
C LEU A 178 13.04 -21.34 -1.98
N GLY A 179 13.10 -22.42 -2.77
CA GLY A 179 13.52 -22.36 -4.16
C GLY A 179 12.37 -22.01 -5.10
N ASP A 180 12.69 -21.55 -6.31
CA ASP A 180 11.71 -21.12 -7.31
C ASP A 180 10.66 -22.19 -7.64
N ALA A 181 11.07 -23.46 -7.75
CA ALA A 181 10.15 -24.57 -8.01
C ALA A 181 9.06 -24.71 -6.93
N TYR A 182 9.41 -24.47 -5.65
CA TYR A 182 8.44 -24.50 -4.56
C TYR A 182 7.51 -23.30 -4.61
N LEU A 183 8.03 -22.11 -4.92
CA LEU A 183 7.21 -20.90 -5.04
C LEU A 183 6.22 -21.01 -6.21
N ILE A 184 6.63 -21.59 -7.33
CA ILE A 184 5.75 -21.87 -8.49
C ILE A 184 4.65 -22.86 -8.08
N LEU A 185 4.99 -23.96 -7.41
CA LEU A 185 4.00 -24.92 -6.92
C LEU A 185 3.03 -24.28 -5.92
N LEU A 186 3.54 -23.44 -5.01
CA LEU A 186 2.72 -22.75 -4.03
C LEU A 186 1.78 -21.73 -4.70
N GLN A 187 2.26 -20.98 -5.70
CA GLN A 187 1.42 -20.09 -6.50
C GLN A 187 0.32 -20.87 -7.22
N PHE A 188 0.68 -21.98 -7.89
CA PHE A 188 -0.27 -22.87 -8.54
C PHE A 188 -1.34 -23.35 -7.56
N PHE A 189 -0.93 -23.91 -6.43
CA PHE A 189 -1.84 -24.43 -5.41
C PHE A 189 -2.77 -23.34 -4.87
N LEU A 190 -2.25 -22.15 -4.55
CA LEU A 190 -3.07 -21.06 -4.01
C LEU A 190 -4.09 -20.50 -5.01
N ASN A 191 -3.81 -20.60 -6.31
CA ASN A 191 -4.69 -20.16 -7.38
C ASN A 191 -5.78 -21.18 -7.75
N HIS A 192 -5.52 -22.47 -7.55
CA HIS A 192 -6.44 -23.55 -7.94
C HIS A 192 -7.15 -24.22 -6.74
N ARG A 193 -6.74 -23.93 -5.51
CA ARG A 193 -7.48 -24.39 -4.32
C ARG A 193 -8.75 -23.56 -4.13
N ARG A 194 -9.88 -24.26 -4.01
CA ARG A 194 -11.18 -23.66 -3.67
C ARG A 194 -11.23 -23.12 -2.25
N PHE A 195 -11.91 -22.00 -2.06
CA PHE A 195 -12.12 -21.41 -0.74
C PHE A 195 -13.12 -22.24 0.07
N ILE A 196 -12.67 -22.81 1.18
CA ILE A 196 -13.54 -23.52 2.13
C ILE A 196 -14.44 -22.53 2.88
N ARG A 197 -13.92 -21.33 3.15
CA ARG A 197 -14.61 -20.25 3.86
C ARG A 197 -14.26 -18.90 3.26
N SER A 198 -15.22 -18.00 3.21
CA SER A 198 -15.06 -16.62 2.74
C SER A 198 -16.09 -15.73 3.42
N ARG A 199 -15.74 -14.45 3.63
CA ARG A 199 -16.71 -13.42 4.08
C ARG A 199 -17.71 -13.04 2.97
N VAL A 200 -17.31 -13.27 1.72
CA VAL A 200 -18.12 -13.08 0.52
C VAL A 200 -18.65 -14.45 0.15
N SER A 201 -19.96 -14.66 0.29
CA SER A 201 -20.64 -15.96 0.14
C SER A 201 -20.43 -16.57 -1.23
N GLU A 202 -20.41 -15.74 -2.27
CA GLU A 202 -20.26 -16.12 -3.68
C GLU A 202 -18.91 -16.79 -3.98
N ARG A 203 -17.89 -16.58 -3.12
CA ARG A 203 -16.55 -17.15 -3.30
C ARG A 203 -16.41 -18.54 -2.68
N VAL A 204 -17.32 -18.94 -1.82
CA VAL A 204 -17.23 -20.24 -1.13
C VAL A 204 -17.36 -21.35 -2.18
N GLY A 205 -16.44 -22.30 -2.16
CA GLY A 205 -16.40 -23.39 -3.14
C GLY A 205 -15.77 -23.02 -4.49
N GLN A 206 -15.36 -21.77 -4.71
CA GLN A 206 -14.63 -21.36 -5.91
C GLN A 206 -13.13 -21.15 -5.64
N SER A 207 -12.31 -21.35 -6.66
CA SER A 207 -10.88 -20.99 -6.64
C SER A 207 -10.67 -19.56 -7.17
N PRO A 208 -9.53 -18.92 -6.85
CA PRO A 208 -9.14 -17.67 -7.49
C PRO A 208 -9.10 -17.73 -9.02
N LYS A 209 -8.67 -18.86 -9.59
CA LYS A 209 -8.65 -19.06 -11.04
C LYS A 209 -10.06 -19.07 -11.62
N GLU A 210 -10.98 -19.80 -10.99
CA GLU A 210 -12.39 -19.87 -11.39
C GLU A 210 -13.02 -18.46 -11.33
N LEU A 211 -12.81 -17.72 -10.24
CA LEU A 211 -13.35 -16.37 -10.04
C LEU A 211 -12.81 -15.32 -11.02
N LEU A 212 -11.58 -15.48 -11.53
CA LEU A 212 -10.95 -14.52 -12.44
C LEU A 212 -11.19 -14.84 -13.91
N THR A 213 -11.52 -16.08 -14.23
CA THR A 213 -11.67 -16.55 -15.62
C THR A 213 -13.07 -17.01 -15.96
N ASP A 214 -13.95 -17.12 -14.96
CA ASP A 214 -15.29 -17.73 -15.07
C ASP A 214 -15.28 -19.14 -15.69
N GLN A 215 -14.12 -19.81 -15.66
CA GLN A 215 -13.95 -21.16 -16.18
C GLN A 215 -13.76 -22.15 -15.03
N PRO A 216 -14.62 -23.18 -14.93
CA PRO A 216 -14.45 -24.24 -13.94
C PRO A 216 -13.20 -25.06 -14.26
N HIS A 217 -12.55 -25.58 -13.23
CA HIS A 217 -11.45 -26.52 -13.42
C HIS A 217 -11.57 -27.72 -12.48
N SER A 218 -10.91 -28.82 -12.86
CA SER A 218 -10.79 -30.04 -12.06
C SER A 218 -10.07 -29.77 -10.74
N HIS A 219 -10.07 -30.72 -9.80
CA HIS A 219 -9.38 -30.51 -8.53
C HIS A 219 -7.88 -30.25 -8.76
N TRP A 220 -7.25 -29.38 -7.97
CA TRP A 220 -5.86 -28.98 -8.19
C TRP A 220 -4.85 -30.15 -8.20
N LEU A 221 -5.13 -31.25 -7.48
CA LEU A 221 -4.34 -32.48 -7.55
C LEU A 221 -4.43 -33.17 -8.92
N GLU A 222 -5.63 -33.22 -9.50
CA GLU A 222 -5.89 -33.82 -10.81
C GLU A 222 -5.20 -33.00 -11.91
N LEU A 223 -5.20 -31.67 -11.77
CA LEU A 223 -4.46 -30.77 -12.65
C LEU A 223 -2.93 -30.98 -12.61
N LEU A 224 -2.41 -31.56 -11.53
CA LEU A 224 -1.01 -31.97 -11.40
C LEU A 224 -0.75 -33.42 -11.85
N GLY A 225 -1.79 -34.12 -12.34
CA GLY A 225 -1.71 -35.52 -12.78
C GLY A 225 -1.86 -36.55 -11.65
N PHE A 226 -2.32 -36.15 -10.46
CA PHE A 226 -2.58 -37.09 -9.36
C PHE A 226 -4.04 -37.51 -9.28
N GLU A 227 -4.26 -38.78 -8.93
CA GLU A 227 -5.60 -39.28 -8.64
C GLU A 227 -6.00 -38.95 -7.19
N ARG A 228 -7.26 -38.53 -7.01
CA ARG A 228 -7.80 -38.26 -5.68
C ARG A 228 -8.20 -39.55 -5.01
N PHE A 229 -7.81 -39.71 -3.75
CA PHE A 229 -8.39 -40.74 -2.91
C PHE A 229 -9.89 -40.47 -2.69
N GLN A 230 -10.74 -41.36 -3.19
CA GLN A 230 -12.15 -41.39 -2.87
C GLN A 230 -12.36 -42.46 -1.80
N ARG A 231 -12.91 -42.07 -0.64
CA ARG A 231 -13.40 -43.07 0.33
C ARG A 231 -14.65 -43.70 -0.27
N ALA A 232 -14.64 -45.03 -0.38
CA ALA A 232 -15.81 -45.85 -0.69
C ALA A 232 -16.91 -45.66 0.37
#